data_AF-A0A958C451-F1
#
_entry.id   AF-A0A958C451-F1
#
_cell.length_a   1.000
_cell.length_b   1.000
_cell.length_c   1.000
_cell.angle_alpha   90.00
_cell.angle_beta   90.00
_cell.angle_gamma   90.00
#
_symmetry.space_group_name_H-M   'P 1'
#
loop_
_entity.id
_entity.type
_entity.pdbx_description
1 polymer ?
#
loop_
_entity_poly.entity_id
_entity_poly.type
_entity_poly.pdbx_seq_one_letter_code
_entity_poly.pdbx_strand_id
1 'polypeptide(L)'
;QIEIVAPFATLRGLARLALYAPTRFRIRVHVFETLLNALPPDYYYSAHYPQPGFHIRPDLEEQYREWWGTDADGNYIADTACAGYGWAEAFFNPRKQLQMIDDQLSERHGLTIAEVVRRNLVQAKRNGDLV
;
A
#
# COMPACT_ATOMS: atom_id res chain seq x y z
N GLN A 1 -5.78 -22.56 -11.44
CA GLN A 1 -6.31 -21.25 -10.96
C GLN A 1 -5.10 -20.43 -10.54
N ILE A 2 -5.06 -19.16 -10.92
CA ILE A 2 -3.98 -18.21 -10.60
C ILE A 2 -4.55 -17.22 -9.59
N GLU A 3 -3.90 -17.04 -8.45
CA GLU A 3 -4.30 -16.07 -7.44
C GLU A 3 -3.28 -14.93 -7.38
N ILE A 4 -3.78 -13.70 -7.37
CA ILE A 4 -2.96 -12.49 -7.39
C ILE A 4 -3.42 -11.60 -6.23
N VAL A 5 -2.50 -11.22 -5.36
CA VAL A 5 -2.75 -10.17 -4.37
C VAL A 5 -2.22 -8.87 -4.95
N ALA A 6 -3.07 -7.85 -5.08
CA ALA A 6 -2.66 -6.62 -5.73
C ALA A 6 -3.33 -5.38 -5.14
N PRO A 7 -2.67 -4.21 -5.16
CA PRO A 7 -3.31 -2.96 -4.74
C PRO A 7 -4.47 -2.59 -5.66
N PHE A 8 -5.49 -1.94 -5.11
CA PHE A 8 -6.66 -1.48 -5.85
C PHE A 8 -6.31 -0.63 -7.08
N ALA A 9 -5.26 0.20 -6.99
CA ALA A 9 -4.73 0.98 -8.11
C ALA A 9 -4.42 0.13 -9.36
N THR A 10 -4.03 -1.14 -9.19
CA THR A 10 -3.61 -2.00 -10.30
C THR A 10 -4.78 -2.71 -11.00
N LEU A 11 -5.98 -2.67 -10.43
CA LEU A 11 -7.10 -3.49 -10.88
C LEU A 11 -7.50 -3.18 -12.33
N ARG A 12 -7.43 -1.91 -12.74
CA ARG A 12 -7.69 -1.50 -14.13
C ARG A 12 -6.69 -2.12 -15.12
N GLY A 13 -5.41 -2.18 -14.74
CA GLY A 13 -4.37 -2.83 -15.54
C GLY A 13 -4.57 -4.35 -15.61
N LEU A 14 -4.85 -4.97 -14.46
CA LEU A 14 -5.13 -6.41 -14.37
C LEU A 14 -6.37 -6.82 -15.18
N ALA A 15 -7.44 -6.03 -15.14
CA ALA A 15 -8.64 -6.27 -15.94
C ALA A 15 -8.35 -6.23 -17.45
N ARG A 16 -7.49 -5.31 -17.89
CA ARG A 16 -7.03 -5.25 -19.29
C ARG A 16 -6.20 -6.47 -19.68
N LEU A 17 -5.27 -6.91 -18.82
CA LEU A 17 -4.48 -8.11 -19.07
C LEU A 17 -5.35 -9.37 -19.10
N ALA A 18 -6.38 -9.44 -18.25
CA ALA A 18 -7.31 -10.56 -18.22
C ALA A 18 -8.08 -10.73 -19.56
N LEU A 19 -8.32 -9.66 -20.32
CA LEU A 19 -8.92 -9.74 -21.66
C LEU A 19 -8.05 -10.53 -22.66
N TYR A 20 -6.74 -10.59 -22.44
CA TYR A 20 -5.80 -11.31 -23.30
C TYR A 20 -5.36 -12.65 -22.71
N ALA A 21 -5.82 -12.98 -21.50
CA ALA A 21 -5.49 -14.23 -20.86
C ALA A 21 -6.22 -15.41 -21.56
N PRO A 22 -5.53 -16.51 -21.88
CA PRO A 22 -6.18 -17.70 -22.42
C PRO A 22 -7.28 -18.22 -21.49
N THR A 23 -8.43 -18.59 -22.04
CA THR A 23 -9.63 -19.03 -21.29
C THR A 23 -9.41 -20.22 -20.34
N ARG A 24 -8.34 -21.01 -20.56
CA ARG A 24 -7.92 -22.09 -19.66
C ARG A 24 -7.43 -21.60 -18.30
N PHE A 25 -7.05 -20.33 -18.18
CA PHE A 25 -6.58 -19.74 -16.94
C PHE A 25 -7.73 -19.01 -16.25
N ARG A 26 -8.06 -19.45 -15.02
CA ARG A 26 -8.90 -18.68 -14.10
C ARG A 26 -8.00 -17.82 -13.24
N ILE A 27 -8.15 -16.50 -13.32
CA ILE A 27 -7.43 -15.52 -12.50
C ILE A 27 -8.38 -15.02 -11.40
N ARG A 28 -7.96 -15.12 -10.14
CA ARG A 28 -8.63 -14.53 -8.99
C ARG A 28 -7.72 -13.45 -8.42
N VAL A 29 -8.26 -12.24 -8.26
CA VAL A 29 -7.52 -11.11 -7.70
C VAL A 29 -8.07 -10.81 -6.31
N HIS A 30 -7.18 -10.83 -5.30
CA HIS A 30 -7.44 -10.37 -3.95
C HIS A 30 -6.92 -8.94 -3.87
N VAL A 31 -7.83 -7.99 -3.73
CA VAL A 31 -7.49 -6.58 -3.76
C VAL A 31 -7.36 -6.05 -2.35
N PHE A 32 -6.28 -5.34 -2.09
CA PHE A 32 -6.13 -4.52 -0.90
C PHE A 32 -6.02 -3.05 -1.27
N GLU A 33 -6.41 -2.18 -0.34
CA GLU A 33 -6.33 -0.74 -0.53
C GLU A 33 -5.17 -0.17 0.29
N THR A 34 -4.45 0.75 -0.34
CA THR A 34 -3.51 1.67 0.32
C THR A 34 -4.00 3.07 0.05
N LEU A 35 -3.52 4.07 0.80
CA LEU A 35 -3.87 5.44 0.47
C LEU A 35 -3.44 5.70 -0.97
N LEU A 36 -4.38 6.13 -1.80
CA LEU A 36 -4.08 6.53 -3.18
C LEU A 36 -3.65 7.99 -3.11
N ASN A 37 -2.35 8.25 -3.16
CA ASN A 37 -1.89 9.63 -3.22
C ASN A 37 -1.97 10.13 -4.67
N ALA A 38 -3.04 10.88 -4.94
CA ALA A 38 -3.25 11.58 -6.21
C ALA A 38 -2.69 13.01 -6.19
N LEU A 39 -2.06 13.44 -5.08
CA LEU A 39 -1.66 14.82 -4.85
C LEU A 39 -0.13 15.02 -4.89
N PRO A 40 0.35 16.18 -5.38
CA PRO A 40 1.77 16.53 -5.31
C PRO A 40 2.31 16.53 -3.87
N PRO A 41 3.61 16.23 -3.66
CA PRO A 41 4.65 15.97 -4.67
C PRO A 41 4.67 14.52 -5.21
N ASP A 42 3.93 13.61 -4.58
CA ASP A 42 4.04 12.15 -4.82
C ASP A 42 2.93 11.58 -5.71
N TYR A 43 2.29 12.45 -6.48
CA TYR A 43 1.17 12.06 -7.32
C TYR A 43 1.60 11.01 -8.35
N TYR A 44 0.89 9.88 -8.36
CA TYR A 44 0.99 8.93 -9.46
C TYR A 44 0.41 9.60 -10.72
N TYR A 45 1.23 9.83 -11.76
CA TYR A 45 0.79 10.50 -13.01
C TYR A 45 -0.40 9.80 -13.69
N SER A 46 -0.63 8.53 -13.35
CA SER A 46 -1.80 7.74 -13.79
C SER A 46 -2.79 7.48 -12.65
N ALA A 47 -2.95 8.39 -11.69
CA ALA A 47 -3.95 8.29 -10.64
C ALA A 47 -5.31 7.96 -11.28
N HIS A 48 -5.79 6.74 -11.06
CA HIS A 48 -7.03 6.28 -11.66
C HIS A 48 -8.26 6.87 -10.97
N TYR A 49 -8.05 7.53 -9.82
CA TYR A 49 -9.04 8.20 -9.00
C TYR A 49 -8.55 9.62 -8.67
N PRO A 50 -9.39 10.66 -8.85
CA PRO A 50 -9.00 12.04 -8.60
C PRO A 50 -9.07 12.42 -7.11
N GLN A 51 -9.83 11.68 -6.29
CA GLN A 51 -9.87 11.86 -4.84
C GLN A 51 -8.80 11.00 -4.19
N PRO A 52 -7.94 11.55 -3.31
CA PRO A 52 -7.08 10.74 -2.47
C PRO A 52 -7.90 10.01 -1.40
N GLY A 53 -7.34 8.93 -0.85
CA GLY A 53 -7.95 8.17 0.24
C GLY A 53 -8.39 6.76 -0.13
N PHE A 54 -9.10 6.11 0.78
CA PHE A 54 -9.73 4.81 0.58
C PHE A 54 -11.08 4.94 -0.15
N HIS A 55 -11.33 4.06 -1.10
CA HIS A 55 -12.50 3.99 -1.96
C HIS A 55 -13.30 2.70 -1.74
N ILE A 56 -12.65 1.60 -1.35
CA ILE A 56 -13.32 0.31 -1.06
C ILE A 56 -13.91 0.34 0.35
N ARG A 57 -13.12 0.79 1.33
CA ARG A 57 -13.51 0.87 2.75
C ARG A 57 -13.10 2.22 3.35
N PRO A 58 -13.73 3.34 2.97
CA PRO A 58 -13.40 4.66 3.50
C PRO A 58 -13.43 4.73 5.03
N ASP A 59 -14.31 3.93 5.65
CA ASP A 59 -14.47 3.81 7.10
C ASP A 59 -13.24 3.22 7.82
N LEU A 60 -12.32 2.57 7.10
CA LEU A 60 -11.07 2.03 7.65
C LEU A 60 -9.86 2.95 7.45
N GLU A 61 -10.04 4.11 6.79
CA GLU A 61 -8.91 5.00 6.48
C GLU A 61 -8.25 5.55 7.75
N GLU A 62 -9.05 5.98 8.73
CA GLU A 62 -8.54 6.51 10.00
C GLU A 62 -7.71 5.44 10.72
N GLN A 63 -8.24 4.23 10.85
CA GLN A 63 -7.52 3.09 11.45
C GLN A 63 -6.21 2.78 10.70
N TYR A 64 -6.22 2.85 9.36
CA TYR A 64 -5.01 2.67 8.56
C TYR A 64 -3.97 3.75 8.84
N ARG A 65 -4.38 5.02 8.88
CA ARG A 65 -3.51 6.16 9.20
C ARG A 65 -2.95 6.04 10.61
N GLU A 66 -3.76 5.64 11.58
CA GLU A 66 -3.32 5.41 12.97
C GLU A 66 -2.27 4.30 13.07
N TRP A 67 -2.45 3.19 12.35
CA TRP A 67 -1.48 2.09 12.32
C TRP A 67 -0.11 2.56 11.79
N TRP A 68 -0.11 3.37 10.73
CA TRP A 68 1.09 4.01 10.19
C TRP A 68 1.65 5.11 11.07
N GLY A 69 0.79 5.84 11.79
CA GLY A 69 1.16 6.90 12.73
C GLY A 69 1.89 8.06 12.08
N THR A 70 2.58 8.84 12.92
CA THR A 70 3.41 9.99 12.50
C THR A 70 4.89 9.73 12.75
N ASP A 71 5.74 10.45 12.02
CA ASP A 71 7.17 10.52 12.25
C ASP A 71 7.52 11.51 13.38
N ALA A 72 8.83 11.74 13.60
CA ALA A 72 9.33 12.64 14.64
C ALA A 72 8.97 14.13 14.40
N ASP A 73 8.71 14.51 13.14
CA ASP A 73 8.36 15.87 12.73
C ASP A 73 6.84 16.08 12.68
N GLY A 74 6.05 15.03 12.97
CA GLY A 74 4.59 15.07 12.97
C GLY A 74 3.95 14.80 11.61
N ASN A 75 4.71 14.38 10.59
CA ASN A 75 4.15 14.03 9.28
C ASN A 75 3.50 12.64 9.35
N TYR A 76 2.37 12.47 8.67
CA TYR A 76 1.74 11.17 8.53
C TYR A 76 2.54 10.26 7.61
N ILE A 77 2.99 9.12 8.15
CA ILE A 77 3.76 8.12 7.39
C ILE A 77 2.90 7.50 6.28
N ALA A 78 1.59 7.40 6.50
CA ALA A 78 0.65 6.83 5.54
C ALA A 78 0.62 7.59 4.19
N ASP A 79 0.97 8.88 4.20
CA ASP A 79 0.94 9.72 2.99
C ASP A 79 2.12 9.44 2.04
N THR A 80 3.20 8.84 2.53
CA THR A 80 4.40 8.49 1.74
C THR A 80 4.47 7.01 1.38
N ALA A 81 3.80 6.15 2.16
CA ALA A 81 3.68 4.71 1.90
C ALA A 81 2.77 4.37 0.70
N CYS A 82 2.75 5.25 -0.30
CA CYS A 82 1.94 5.13 -1.50
C CYS A 82 2.79 4.60 -2.65
N ALA A 83 2.25 3.63 -3.39
CA ALA A 83 2.89 3.07 -4.56
C ALA A 83 2.94 4.10 -5.70
N GLY A 84 4.02 4.89 -5.73
CA GLY A 84 4.26 5.93 -6.72
C GLY A 84 4.88 5.42 -8.03
N TYR A 85 5.40 6.35 -8.83
CA TYR A 85 6.10 6.07 -10.09
C TYR A 85 7.26 5.07 -9.87
N GLY A 86 7.36 4.03 -10.71
CA GLY A 86 8.42 3.01 -10.61
C GLY A 86 8.11 1.79 -9.73
N TRP A 87 6.96 1.76 -9.04
CA TRP A 87 6.57 0.63 -8.17
C TRP A 87 5.95 -0.57 -8.91
N ALA A 88 5.85 -0.51 -10.25
CA ALA A 88 5.24 -1.59 -11.05
C ALA A 88 5.92 -2.95 -10.82
N GLU A 89 7.25 -2.96 -10.66
CA GLU A 89 8.02 -4.18 -10.37
C GLU A 89 7.77 -4.70 -8.94
N ALA A 90 7.57 -3.80 -7.97
CA ALA A 90 7.28 -4.17 -6.59
C ALA A 90 6.00 -5.01 -6.47
N PHE A 91 4.99 -4.78 -7.31
CA PHE A 91 3.75 -5.56 -7.26
C PHE A 91 3.93 -7.05 -7.59
N PHE A 92 5.02 -7.43 -8.26
CA PHE A 92 5.30 -8.82 -8.64
C PHE A 92 6.49 -9.41 -7.88
N ASN A 93 7.17 -8.62 -7.06
CA ASN A 93 8.33 -9.04 -6.29
C ASN A 93 8.21 -8.55 -4.83
N PRO A 94 7.78 -9.42 -3.90
CA PRO A 94 7.58 -9.05 -2.50
C PRO A 94 8.83 -8.47 -1.82
N ARG A 95 10.03 -8.97 -2.18
CA ARG A 95 11.29 -8.43 -1.65
C ARG A 95 11.51 -7.00 -2.14
N LYS A 96 11.27 -6.74 -3.42
CA LYS A 96 11.38 -5.40 -4.00
C LYS A 96 10.34 -4.46 -3.39
N GLN A 97 9.14 -4.94 -3.11
CA GLN A 97 8.11 -4.17 -2.41
C GLN A 97 8.57 -3.74 -1.02
N LEU A 98 9.10 -4.67 -0.20
CA LEU A 98 9.63 -4.32 1.11
C LEU A 98 10.81 -3.34 1.02
N GLN A 99 11.73 -3.56 0.08
CA GLN A 99 12.84 -2.65 -0.16
C GLN A 99 12.36 -1.24 -0.48
N MET A 100 11.41 -1.09 -1.40
CA MET A 100 10.92 0.23 -1.81
C MET A 100 10.16 0.95 -0.69
N ILE A 101 9.42 0.21 0.15
CA ILE A 101 8.81 0.75 1.36
C ILE A 101 9.90 1.26 2.31
N ASP A 102 10.92 0.46 2.60
CA ASP A 102 12.03 0.85 3.49
C ASP A 102 12.82 2.05 2.94
N ASP A 103 13.07 2.11 1.63
CA ASP A 103 13.79 3.21 0.99
C ASP A 103 13.00 4.53 1.21
N GLN A 104 11.68 4.54 0.98
CA GLN A 104 10.85 5.73 1.19
C GLN A 104 10.70 6.10 2.67
N LEU A 105 10.55 5.12 3.57
CA LEU A 105 10.50 5.38 5.01
C LEU A 105 11.82 5.98 5.51
N SER A 106 12.95 5.46 5.03
CA SER A 106 14.27 5.92 5.43
C SER A 106 14.54 7.34 4.92
N GLU A 107 14.25 7.58 3.63
CA GLU A 107 14.49 8.87 2.98
C GLU A 107 13.63 9.99 3.56
N ARG A 108 12.36 9.72 3.86
CA ARG A 108 11.37 10.76 4.20
C ARG A 108 11.06 10.89 5.68
N HIS A 109 11.22 9.81 6.44
CA HIS A 109 10.81 9.75 7.84
C HIS A 109 11.93 9.31 8.77
N GLY A 110 13.10 8.91 8.24
CA GLY A 110 14.19 8.35 9.05
C GLY A 110 13.78 7.06 9.77
N LEU A 111 12.87 6.27 9.18
CA LEU A 111 12.32 5.05 9.76
C LEU A 111 12.52 3.84 8.84
N THR A 112 12.37 2.66 9.42
CA THR A 112 12.27 1.37 8.73
C THR A 112 10.91 0.74 8.98
N ILE A 113 10.46 -0.12 8.07
CA ILE A 113 9.24 -0.93 8.23
C ILE A 113 9.33 -1.82 9.46
N ALA A 114 10.54 -2.28 9.82
CA ALA A 114 10.77 -3.06 11.02
C ALA A 114 10.45 -2.27 12.30
N GLU A 115 10.76 -0.97 12.34
CA GLU A 115 10.41 -0.10 13.46
C GLU A 115 8.91 0.15 13.54
N VAL A 116 8.26 0.41 12.40
CA VAL A 116 6.78 0.57 12.32
C VAL A 116 6.07 -0.70 12.82
N VAL A 117 6.51 -1.88 12.36
CA VAL A 117 5.96 -3.17 12.80
C VAL A 117 6.21 -3.38 14.30
N ARG A 118 7.43 -3.13 14.78
CA ARG A 118 7.77 -3.30 16.21
C ARG A 118 6.91 -2.40 17.09
N ARG A 119 6.67 -1.15 16.70
CA ARG A 119 5.79 -0.21 17.41
C ARG A 119 4.38 -0.79 17.55
N ASN A 120 3.80 -1.29 16.46
CA ASN A 120 2.47 -1.86 16.44
C ASN A 120 2.36 -3.17 17.22
N LEU A 121 3.39 -4.03 17.18
CA LEU A 121 3.42 -5.26 17.99
C LEU A 121 3.42 -4.97 19.49
N VAL A 122 4.16 -3.93 19.92
CA VAL A 122 4.16 -3.49 21.32
C VAL A 122 2.80 -2.93 21.71
N GLN A 123 2.16 -2.15 20.83
CA GLN A 123 0.83 -1.59 21.06
C GLN A 123 -0.24 -2.68 21.14
N ALA A 124 -0.26 -3.63 20.22
CA ALA A 124 -1.17 -4.76 20.24
C ALA A 124 -1.01 -5.63 21.49
N LYS A 125 0.23 -5.86 21.96
CA LYS A 125 0.49 -6.51 23.26
C LYS A 125 -0.05 -5.72 24.45
N ARG A 126 0.09 -4.39 24.44
CA ARG A 126 -0.45 -3.53 25.51
C ARG A 126 -1.98 -3.53 25.54
N ASN A 127 -2.60 -3.64 24.37
CA ASN A 127 -4.06 -3.68 24.22
C ASN A 127 -4.65 -5.08 24.53
N GLY A 128 -3.83 -6.12 24.65
CA GLY A 128 -4.28 -7.50 24.85
C GLY A 128 -4.70 -8.24 23.58
N ASP A 129 -4.39 -7.69 22.41
CA ASP A 129 -4.78 -8.25 21.09
C ASP A 129 -3.82 -9.37 20.62
N LEU A 130 -2.65 -9.48 21.25
CA LEU A 130 -1.66 -10.52 21.00
C LEU A 130 -1.37 -11.28 22.29
N VAL A 131 -1.68 -12.59 22.28
CA VAL A 131 -1.37 -13.57 23.34
C VAL A 131 0.11 -13.94 23.31
#